data_AF-A0A959CPZ0-F1
#
_entry.id   AF-A0A959CPZ0-F1
#
_cell.length_a   1.000
_cell.length_b   1.000
_cell.length_c   1.000
_cell.angle_alpha   90.00
_cell.angle_beta   90.00
_cell.angle_gamma   90.00
#
_symmetry.space_group_name_H-M   'P 1'
#
loop_
_entity.id
_entity.type
_entity.pdbx_description
1 polymer ?
#
loop_
_entity_poly.entity_id
_entity_poly.type
_entity_poly.pdbx_seq_one_letter_code
_entity_poly.pdbx_strand_id
1 'polypeptide(L)'
;RRNLLGATPRTEDVDFLSNETQVKPLTPPAFLFHTDADTAVPAENSVRFYLALREAGIPAELHIYEKGRHGVGFAPDDPVLSTWKDRLADWLKNRGVVAP
;
A
#
# COMPACT_ATOMS: atom_id res chain seq x y z
N ARG A 1 -0.31 4.85 -13.95
CA ARG A 1 -1.28 4.47 -15.02
C ARG A 1 -0.62 4.15 -16.35
N ARG A 2 0.04 5.10 -17.03
CA ARG A 2 0.72 4.86 -18.33
C ARG A 2 1.77 3.73 -18.29
N ASN A 3 2.55 3.64 -17.21
CA ASN A 3 3.63 2.64 -17.11
C ASN A 3 3.11 1.20 -17.06
N LEU A 4 1.88 0.98 -16.58
CA LEU A 4 1.26 -0.35 -16.49
C LEU A 4 0.31 -0.63 -17.66
N LEU A 5 -0.49 0.36 -18.05
CA LEU A 5 -1.59 0.17 -19.01
C LEU A 5 -1.31 0.75 -20.40
N GLY A 6 -0.15 1.37 -20.61
CA GLY A 6 0.19 2.06 -21.85
C GLY A 6 -0.53 3.41 -22.04
N ALA A 7 -0.41 3.97 -23.25
CA ALA A 7 -0.93 5.29 -23.58
C ALA A 7 -2.46 5.32 -23.79
N THR A 8 -3.05 4.19 -24.20
CA THR A 8 -4.47 4.09 -24.55
C THR A 8 -5.07 2.83 -23.92
N PRO A 9 -5.28 2.85 -22.59
CA PRO A 9 -5.77 1.68 -21.89
C PRO A 9 -7.24 1.43 -22.19
N ARG A 10 -7.66 0.16 -22.25
CA ARG A 10 -9.09 -0.18 -22.31
C ARG A 10 -9.71 0.07 -20.94
N THR A 11 -10.96 0.53 -20.90
CA THR A 11 -11.68 0.77 -19.63
C THR A 11 -11.73 -0.49 -18.77
N GLU A 12 -11.99 -1.65 -19.38
CA GLU A 12 -11.99 -2.94 -18.68
C GLU A 12 -10.67 -3.24 -17.98
N ASP A 13 -9.52 -2.93 -18.61
CA ASP A 13 -8.20 -3.13 -18.01
C ASP A 13 -7.96 -2.16 -16.85
N VAL A 14 -8.43 -0.92 -16.99
CA VAL A 14 -8.34 0.08 -15.91
C VAL A 14 -9.12 -0.41 -14.70
N ASP A 15 -10.37 -0.82 -14.90
CA ASP A 15 -11.26 -1.21 -13.81
C ASP A 15 -10.73 -2.48 -13.14
N PHE A 16 -10.31 -3.46 -13.94
CA PHE A 16 -9.78 -4.73 -13.44
C PHE A 16 -8.47 -4.54 -12.64
N LEU A 17 -7.60 -3.62 -13.07
CA LEU A 17 -6.30 -3.38 -12.44
C LEU A 17 -6.31 -2.28 -11.36
N SER A 18 -7.48 -1.71 -11.05
CA SER A 18 -7.66 -0.75 -9.95
C SER A 18 -8.01 -1.51 -8.67
N ASN A 19 -7.00 -1.81 -7.84
CA ASN A 19 -7.16 -2.70 -6.68
C ASN A 19 -8.29 -2.30 -5.72
N GLU A 20 -8.56 -1.00 -5.55
CA GLU A 20 -9.63 -0.48 -4.70
C GLU A 20 -11.02 -0.92 -5.14
N THR A 21 -11.22 -1.24 -6.41
CA THR A 21 -12.50 -1.76 -6.94
C THR A 21 -12.59 -3.28 -6.87
N GLN A 22 -11.50 -3.95 -6.52
CA GLN A 22 -11.37 -5.41 -6.51
C GLN A 22 -11.36 -6.02 -5.10
N VAL A 23 -11.59 -5.21 -4.06
CA VAL A 23 -11.72 -5.70 -2.68
C VAL A 23 -12.97 -6.58 -2.55
N LYS A 24 -12.82 -7.78 -2.00
CA LYS A 24 -13.87 -8.79 -1.84
C LYS A 24 -13.87 -9.35 -0.42
N PRO A 25 -14.94 -10.03 0.04
CA PRO A 25 -15.01 -10.56 1.41
C PRO A 25 -13.86 -11.50 1.82
N LEU A 26 -13.19 -12.14 0.86
CA LEU A 26 -12.05 -13.03 1.10
C LEU A 26 -10.69 -12.35 0.94
N THR A 27 -10.65 -11.05 0.66
CA THR A 27 -9.40 -10.29 0.62
C THR A 27 -8.75 -10.36 2.01
N PRO A 28 -7.47 -10.76 2.10
CA PRO A 28 -6.81 -10.92 3.38
C PRO A 28 -6.55 -9.55 4.05
N PRO A 29 -6.31 -9.55 5.37
CA PRO A 29 -5.80 -8.38 6.07
C PRO A 29 -4.55 -7.83 5.39
N ALA A 30 -4.42 -6.50 5.31
CA ALA A 30 -3.34 -5.86 4.57
C ALA A 30 -2.54 -4.88 5.45
N PHE A 31 -1.23 -4.86 5.24
CA PHE A 31 -0.35 -3.80 5.68
C PHE A 31 0.14 -3.03 4.46
N LEU A 32 0.04 -1.71 4.50
CA LEU A 32 0.48 -0.82 3.44
C LEU A 32 1.47 0.20 3.99
N PHE A 33 2.52 0.50 3.22
CA PHE A 33 3.33 1.68 3.43
C PHE A 33 3.46 2.45 2.10
N HIS A 34 3.58 3.77 2.19
CA HIS A 34 3.84 4.65 1.06
C HIS A 34 4.61 5.90 1.53
N THR A 35 5.20 6.64 0.59
CA THR A 35 5.78 7.97 0.82
C THR A 35 4.99 9.04 0.05
N ASP A 36 4.70 10.18 0.66
CA ASP A 36 3.97 11.28 0.02
C ASP A 36 4.78 11.97 -1.08
N ALA A 37 6.11 11.96 -0.94
CA ALA A 37 7.06 12.43 -1.97
C ALA A 37 7.21 11.48 -3.18
N ASP A 38 6.40 10.41 -3.29
CA ASP A 38 6.38 9.55 -4.46
C ASP A 38 5.64 10.22 -5.65
N THR A 39 6.41 10.72 -6.59
CA THR A 39 5.88 11.36 -7.81
C THR A 39 5.61 10.38 -8.96
N ALA A 40 6.02 9.11 -8.84
CA ALA A 40 5.80 8.09 -9.87
C ALA A 40 4.48 7.35 -9.63
N VAL A 41 4.16 7.07 -8.38
CA VAL A 41 2.92 6.44 -7.92
C VAL A 41 2.38 7.27 -6.75
N PRO A 42 1.34 8.08 -6.95
CA PRO A 42 0.80 8.92 -5.88
C PRO A 42 0.28 8.11 -4.68
N ALA A 43 0.50 8.60 -3.46
CA ALA A 43 0.13 7.92 -2.22
C ALA A 43 -1.38 7.66 -2.10
N GLU A 44 -2.21 8.42 -2.81
CA GLU A 44 -3.66 8.24 -2.87
C GLU A 44 -4.07 6.86 -3.39
N ASN A 45 -3.21 6.16 -4.14
CA ASN A 45 -3.48 4.77 -4.52
C ASN A 45 -3.56 3.87 -3.28
N SER A 46 -2.62 4.01 -2.33
CA SER A 46 -2.67 3.27 -1.06
C SER A 46 -3.83 3.72 -0.18
N VAL A 47 -4.14 5.03 -0.17
CA VAL A 47 -5.28 5.58 0.60
C VAL A 47 -6.61 4.99 0.09
N ARG A 48 -6.85 5.00 -1.22
CA ARG A 48 -8.07 4.44 -1.82
C ARG A 48 -8.22 2.95 -1.50
N PHE A 49 -7.15 2.17 -1.63
CA PHE A 49 -7.21 0.75 -1.32
C PHE A 49 -7.46 0.48 0.17
N TYR A 50 -6.81 1.24 1.07
CA TYR A 50 -7.07 1.16 2.50
C TYR A 50 -8.52 1.49 2.86
N LEU A 51 -9.10 2.54 2.26
CA LEU A 51 -10.50 2.90 2.49
C LEU A 51 -11.45 1.80 2.00
N ALA A 52 -11.20 1.22 0.83
CA ALA A 52 -12.00 0.11 0.30
C ALA A 52 -11.93 -1.14 1.20
N LEU A 53 -10.75 -1.48 1.73
CA LEU A 53 -10.61 -2.55 2.73
C LEU A 53 -11.44 -2.27 3.98
N ARG A 54 -11.37 -1.04 4.49
CA ARG A 54 -12.13 -0.63 5.68
C ARG A 54 -13.64 -0.66 5.46
N GLU A 55 -14.12 -0.19 4.33
CA GLU A 55 -15.54 -0.23 3.97
C GLU A 55 -16.06 -1.66 3.91
N ALA A 56 -15.25 -2.59 3.39
CA ALA A 56 -15.54 -4.01 3.35
C ALA A 56 -15.34 -4.76 4.70
N GLY A 57 -14.96 -4.05 5.77
CA GLY A 57 -14.73 -4.64 7.10
C GLY A 57 -13.46 -5.49 7.20
N ILE A 58 -12.53 -5.37 6.25
CA ILE A 58 -11.27 -6.11 6.23
C ILE A 58 -10.23 -5.35 7.07
N PRO A 59 -9.56 -6.01 8.03
CA PRO A 59 -8.53 -5.36 8.84
C PRO A 59 -7.37 -4.86 7.97
N ALA A 60 -7.03 -3.59 8.09
CA ALA A 60 -5.94 -2.99 7.34
C ALA A 60 -5.16 -1.97 8.18
N GLU A 61 -3.89 -1.79 7.86
CA GLU A 61 -3.03 -0.76 8.44
C GLU A 61 -2.27 -0.03 7.31
N LEU A 62 -2.19 1.30 7.40
CA LEU A 62 -1.54 2.15 6.39
C LEU A 62 -0.61 3.16 7.07
N HIS A 63 0.65 3.20 6.63
CA HIS A 63 1.63 4.22 7.00
C HIS A 63 1.99 5.08 5.79
N ILE A 64 1.88 6.41 5.92
CA ILE A 64 2.35 7.36 4.91
C ILE A 64 3.44 8.21 5.53
N TYR A 65 4.64 8.13 4.96
CA TYR A 65 5.79 8.94 5.35
C TYR A 65 5.87 10.17 4.44
N GLU A 66 6.14 11.35 5.00
CA GLU A 66 6.20 12.59 4.21
C GLU A 66 7.29 12.54 3.12
N LYS A 67 8.45 11.95 3.43
CA LYS A 67 9.63 11.94 2.55
C LYS A 67 9.96 10.53 2.05
N GLY A 68 10.61 10.49 0.91
CA GLY A 68 11.08 9.27 0.24
C GLY A 68 10.64 9.23 -1.21
N ARG A 69 11.56 8.91 -2.12
CA ARG A 69 11.26 8.77 -3.56
C ARG A 69 10.56 7.44 -3.83
N HIS A 70 10.00 7.29 -5.02
CA HIS A 70 9.55 5.97 -5.48
C HIS A 70 10.65 4.90 -5.33
N GLY A 71 10.25 3.73 -4.83
CA GLY A 71 11.13 2.56 -4.72
C GLY A 71 12.23 2.71 -3.66
N VAL A 72 11.91 3.23 -2.48
CA VAL A 72 12.86 3.38 -1.36
C VAL A 72 13.42 2.07 -0.80
N GLY A 73 12.76 0.94 -1.05
CA GLY A 73 13.16 -0.36 -0.48
C GLY A 73 13.19 -0.30 1.06
N PHE A 74 14.29 -0.77 1.67
CA PHE A 74 14.48 -0.71 3.12
C PHE A 74 14.97 0.65 3.64
N ALA A 75 15.42 1.55 2.76
CA ALA A 75 15.94 2.87 3.09
C ALA A 75 16.90 2.91 4.30
N PRO A 76 17.95 2.05 4.37
CA PRO A 76 18.73 1.85 5.60
C PRO A 76 19.42 3.12 6.11
N ASP A 77 19.70 4.08 5.23
CA ASP A 77 20.36 5.35 5.57
C ASP A 77 19.38 6.45 6.01
N ASP A 78 18.06 6.20 5.96
CA ASP A 78 17.03 7.13 6.44
C ASP A 78 16.48 6.64 7.81
N PRO A 79 16.77 7.35 8.91
CA PRO A 79 16.42 6.88 10.25
C PRO A 79 14.91 6.90 10.52
N VAL A 80 14.12 7.65 9.75
CA VAL A 80 12.67 7.70 9.91
C VAL A 80 12.04 6.71 8.95
N LEU A 81 12.35 6.79 7.67
CA LEU A 81 11.72 5.97 6.65
C LEU A 81 12.05 4.48 6.83
N SER A 82 13.26 4.14 7.26
CA SER A 82 13.64 2.75 7.51
C SER A 82 12.77 2.06 8.57
N THR A 83 12.02 2.80 9.40
CA THR A 83 11.16 2.25 10.46
C THR A 83 9.88 1.59 9.94
N TRP A 84 9.54 1.72 8.65
CA TRP A 84 8.32 1.09 8.10
C TRP A 84 8.35 -0.43 8.29
N LYS A 85 9.53 -1.05 8.21
CA LYS A 85 9.72 -2.49 8.42
C LYS A 85 9.47 -2.90 9.87
N ASP A 86 9.75 -2.01 10.82
CA ASP A 86 9.49 -2.24 12.24
C ASP A 86 7.98 -2.18 12.50
N ARG A 87 7.26 -1.25 11.85
CA ARG A 87 5.79 -1.21 11.88
C ARG A 87 5.16 -2.46 11.26
N LEU A 88 5.72 -2.97 10.17
CA LEU A 88 5.30 -4.25 9.60
C LEU A 88 5.55 -5.41 10.58
N ALA A 89 6.71 -5.44 11.25
CA ALA A 89 7.01 -6.46 12.25
C ALA A 89 6.03 -6.40 13.42
N ASP A 90 5.74 -5.22 13.95
CA ASP A 90 4.75 -4.99 15.01
C ASP A 90 3.35 -5.49 14.56
N TRP A 91 2.94 -5.16 13.34
CA TRP A 91 1.67 -5.62 12.77
C TRP A 91 1.61 -7.14 12.66
N LEU A 92 2.66 -7.80 12.17
CA LEU A 92 2.72 -9.26 12.07
C LEU A 92 2.65 -9.94 13.45
N LYS A 93 3.33 -9.38 14.46
CA LYS A 93 3.30 -9.87 15.85
C LYS A 93 1.92 -9.74 16.45
N ASN A 94 1.28 -8.58 16.29
CA ASN A 94 -0.08 -8.33 16.77
C ASN A 94 -1.11 -9.28 16.14
N ARG A 95 -0.81 -9.82 14.96
CA ARG A 95 -1.64 -10.81 14.25
C ARG A 95 -1.25 -12.26 14.55
N GLY A 96 -0.24 -12.51 15.38
CA GLY A 96 0.23 -13.85 15.70
C GLY A 96 0.84 -14.60 14.51
N VAL A 97 1.28 -13.89 13.46
CA VAL A 97 1.92 -14.49 12.27
C VAL A 97 3.38 -14.82 12.54
N VAL A 98 4.04 -14.02 13.36
CA VAL A 98 5.41 -14.22 13.82
C VAL A 98 5.46 -14.24 15.34
N ALA A 99 6.48 -14.89 15.90
CA ALA A 99 6.69 -14.94 17.34
C ALA A 99 6.84 -13.52 17.94
N PRO A 100 6.46 -13.34 19.23
CA PRO A 100 6.58 -12.06 19.93
C PRO A 100 7.99 -11.46 19.90
#